data_AF-A0AAW1BLG2-F1
#
_entry.id   AF-A0AAW1BLG2-F1
#
_cell.length_a   1.000
_cell.length_b   1.000
_cell.length_c   1.000
_cell.angle_alpha   90.00
_cell.angle_beta   90.00
_cell.angle_gamma   90.00
#
_symmetry.space_group_name_H-M   'P 1'
#
loop_
_entity.id
_entity.type
_entity.pdbx_description
1 polymer ?
#
loop_
_entity_poly.entity_id
_entity_poly.type
_entity_poly.pdbx_seq_one_letter_code
_entity_poly.pdbx_strand_id
1 'polypeptide(L)'
;MLFFFQIQPQEISPPPTANLDRSNDKVYENVTGLVKAVIEMSSKIQPAPPEEYVPMVKEVGLALRTLLATVDETILILPPSTHREIEMAQKLLNSDLAELINKMKLAQQYVMTSLQQEYKKQMLTAAHALAVDAKNLLDVIDQARLKSLGQARPH
;
A
#
# COMPACT_ATOMS: atom_id res chain seq x y z
N MET A 1 24.38 -27.01 -9.94
CA MET A 1 24.46 -25.82 -10.81
C MET A 1 23.25 -24.95 -10.49
N LEU A 2 23.44 -24.00 -9.58
CA LEU A 2 22.39 -23.15 -9.01
C LEU A 2 22.08 -22.02 -10.00
N PHE A 3 20.89 -22.01 -10.59
CA PHE A 3 20.38 -20.83 -11.29
C PHE A 3 19.84 -19.85 -10.25
N PHE A 4 20.73 -18.93 -9.85
CA PHE A 4 20.34 -17.67 -9.20
C PHE A 4 19.49 -16.88 -10.19
N PHE A 5 18.17 -16.82 -9.97
CA PHE A 5 17.36 -15.74 -10.52
C PHE A 5 17.73 -14.47 -9.77
N GLN A 6 18.70 -13.75 -10.31
CA GLN A 6 19.01 -12.38 -9.94
C GLN A 6 17.85 -11.51 -10.43
N ILE A 7 16.79 -11.42 -9.62
CA ILE A 7 15.79 -10.36 -9.78
C ILE A 7 16.50 -9.08 -9.37
N GLN A 8 17.04 -8.37 -10.37
CA GLN A 8 17.36 -6.96 -10.22
C GLN A 8 16.09 -6.26 -9.71
N PRO A 9 16.11 -5.50 -8.59
CA PRO A 9 14.99 -4.63 -8.28
C PRO A 9 14.96 -3.54 -9.33
N GLN A 10 14.25 -3.79 -10.44
CA GLN A 10 13.79 -2.68 -11.26
C GLN A 10 12.88 -1.86 -10.34
N GLU A 11 13.23 -0.59 -10.14
CA GLU A 11 12.29 0.41 -9.63
C GLU A 11 11.12 0.49 -10.62
N ILE A 12 10.14 -0.39 -10.45
CA ILE A 12 8.88 -0.35 -11.20
C ILE A 12 7.98 0.67 -10.49
N SER A 13 8.39 1.94 -10.50
CA SER A 13 7.39 2.99 -10.53
C SER A 13 6.92 3.07 -11.99
N PRO A 14 5.73 2.53 -12.35
CA PRO A 14 5.16 2.89 -13.65
C PRO A 14 5.14 4.43 -13.74
N PRO A 15 5.45 5.02 -14.91
CA PRO A 15 5.32 6.45 -15.09
C PRO A 15 3.89 6.86 -14.70
N PRO A 16 3.69 7.97 -13.96
CA PRO A 16 2.37 8.42 -13.54
C PRO A 16 1.44 8.45 -14.76
N THR A 17 0.33 7.74 -14.68
CA THR A 17 -0.67 7.61 -15.77
C THR A 17 -1.39 8.92 -16.06
N ALA A 18 -1.22 9.94 -15.21
CA ALA A 18 -1.82 11.27 -15.34
C ALA A 18 -0.75 12.37 -15.35
N ASN A 19 -0.90 13.35 -16.26
CA ASN A 19 -0.17 14.62 -16.29
C ASN A 19 -0.62 15.54 -15.13
N LEU A 20 -0.35 15.12 -13.90
CA LEU A 20 -0.56 15.91 -12.70
C LEU A 20 0.78 16.41 -12.18
N ASP A 21 0.82 17.64 -11.65
CA ASP A 21 1.97 18.15 -10.93
C ASP A 21 2.19 17.31 -9.65
N ARG A 22 3.27 16.53 -9.63
CA ARG A 22 3.65 15.66 -8.50
C ARG A 22 4.60 16.35 -7.52
N SER A 23 5.06 17.57 -7.81
CA SER A 23 6.07 18.26 -6.99
C SER A 23 5.60 18.57 -5.58
N ASN A 24 4.28 18.52 -5.31
CA ASN A 24 3.71 18.74 -3.98
C ASN A 24 2.59 17.73 -3.62
N ASP A 25 2.60 16.55 -4.25
CA ASP A 25 1.56 15.54 -4.07
C ASP A 25 1.85 14.62 -2.87
N LYS A 26 1.40 15.05 -1.69
CA LYS A 26 1.54 14.27 -0.45
C LYS A 26 0.89 12.87 -0.53
N VAL A 27 -0.19 12.71 -1.30
CA VAL A 27 -0.85 11.41 -1.46
C VAL A 27 0.09 10.47 -2.22
N TYR A 28 0.69 10.94 -3.32
CA TYR A 28 1.69 10.19 -4.07
C TYR A 28 2.89 9.79 -3.22
N GLU A 29 3.42 10.73 -2.42
CA GLU A 29 4.55 10.47 -1.51
C GLU A 29 4.20 9.37 -0.50
N ASN A 30 3.04 9.47 0.14
CA ASN A 30 2.60 8.48 1.14
C ASN A 30 2.31 7.11 0.54
N VAL A 31 1.70 7.04 -0.65
CA VAL A 31 1.52 5.77 -1.37
C VAL A 31 2.88 5.15 -1.71
N THR A 32 3.82 5.96 -2.18
CA THR A 32 5.20 5.50 -2.45
C THR A 32 5.87 4.99 -1.17
N GLY A 33 5.71 5.70 -0.05
CA GLY A 33 6.22 5.28 1.26
C GLY A 33 5.64 3.93 1.72
N LEU A 34 4.32 3.75 1.58
CA LEU A 34 3.65 2.49 1.90
C LEU A 34 4.15 1.33 1.02
N VAL A 35 4.25 1.54 -0.30
CA VAL A 35 4.76 0.53 -1.23
C VAL A 35 6.21 0.16 -0.90
N LYS A 36 7.06 1.15 -0.54
CA LYS A 36 8.43 0.90 -0.10
C LYS A 36 8.48 0.04 1.18
N ALA A 37 7.65 0.35 2.18
CA ALA A 37 7.56 -0.44 3.41
C ALA A 37 7.15 -1.90 3.13
N VAL A 38 6.20 -2.11 2.20
CA VAL A 38 5.78 -3.46 1.76
C VAL A 38 6.91 -4.22 1.06
N ILE A 39 7.65 -3.56 0.17
CA ILE A 39 8.79 -4.17 -0.54
C ILE A 39 9.88 -4.57 0.46
N GLU A 40 10.20 -3.67 1.38
CA GLU A 40 11.21 -3.91 2.42
C GLU A 40 10.81 -5.08 3.33
N MET A 41 9.57 -5.09 3.83
CA MET A 41 9.00 -6.22 4.56
C MET A 41 9.12 -7.52 3.76
N SER A 42 8.76 -7.49 2.48
CA SER A 42 8.77 -8.67 1.61
C SER A 42 10.17 -9.25 1.41
N SER A 43 11.19 -8.39 1.35
CA SER A 43 12.59 -8.81 1.24
C SER A 43 13.11 -9.44 2.54
N LYS A 44 12.64 -8.98 3.70
CA LYS A 44 13.14 -9.38 5.01
C LYS A 44 12.39 -10.57 5.61
N ILE A 45 11.12 -10.77 5.28
CA ILE A 45 10.26 -11.75 5.94
C ILE A 45 10.77 -13.20 5.83
N GLN A 46 11.45 -13.56 4.74
CA GLN A 46 11.96 -14.91 4.52
C GLN A 46 13.06 -15.28 5.53
N PRO A 47 14.18 -14.54 5.61
CA PRO A 47 15.23 -14.80 6.61
C PRO A 47 14.84 -14.36 8.03
N ALA A 48 13.84 -13.48 8.19
CA ALA A 48 13.53 -12.89 9.48
C ALA A 48 13.03 -13.91 10.53
N PRO A 49 13.48 -13.76 11.79
CA PRO A 49 12.93 -14.46 12.93
C PRO A 49 11.61 -13.80 13.37
N PRO A 50 10.76 -14.51 14.15
CA PRO A 50 9.40 -14.06 14.48
C PRO A 50 9.30 -12.74 15.24
N GLU A 51 10.35 -12.39 15.98
CA GLU A 51 10.48 -11.17 16.75
C GLU A 51 10.50 -9.94 15.83
N GLU A 52 10.95 -10.12 14.58
CA GLU A 52 11.01 -9.05 13.58
C GLU A 52 9.70 -8.88 12.78
N TYR A 53 8.74 -9.80 12.88
CA TYR A 53 7.49 -9.70 12.10
C TYR A 53 6.64 -8.51 12.52
N VAL A 54 6.53 -8.29 13.83
CA VAL A 54 5.79 -7.17 14.41
C VAL A 54 6.33 -5.81 13.99
N PRO A 55 7.64 -5.50 14.15
CA PRO A 55 8.15 -4.22 13.71
C PRO A 55 7.97 -4.01 12.20
N MET A 56 8.15 -5.04 11.36
CA MET A 56 7.90 -4.92 9.92
C MET A 56 6.45 -4.53 9.60
N VAL A 57 5.46 -5.22 10.17
CA VAL A 57 4.04 -4.89 9.95
C VAL A 57 3.66 -3.55 10.57
N LYS A 58 4.31 -3.15 11.66
CA LYS A 58 4.11 -1.84 12.29
C LYS A 58 4.52 -0.69 11.38
N GLU A 59 5.64 -0.81 10.66
CA GLU A 59 6.08 0.19 9.68
C GLU A 59 5.07 0.32 8.53
N VAL A 60 4.57 -0.81 8.01
CA VAL A 60 3.50 -0.82 6.99
C VAL A 60 2.24 -0.13 7.52
N GLY A 61 1.81 -0.45 8.74
CA GLY A 61 0.63 0.17 9.36
C GLY A 61 0.81 1.67 9.65
N LEU A 62 2.03 2.11 9.99
CA LEU A 62 2.36 3.52 10.16
C LEU A 62 2.24 4.26 8.83
N ALA A 63 2.84 3.73 7.76
CA ALA A 63 2.75 4.30 6.42
C ALA A 63 1.30 4.39 5.94
N LEU A 64 0.49 3.35 6.17
CA LEU A 64 -0.93 3.37 5.83
C LEU A 64 -1.69 4.44 6.61
N ARG A 65 -1.44 4.58 7.92
CA ARG A 65 -2.11 5.61 8.73
C ARG A 65 -1.81 7.02 8.22
N THR A 66 -0.55 7.29 7.87
CA THR A 66 -0.14 8.59 7.30
C THR A 66 -0.81 8.84 5.95
N LEU A 67 -0.90 7.81 5.09
CA LEU A 67 -1.63 7.88 3.83
C LEU A 67 -3.10 8.22 4.06
N LEU A 68 -3.80 7.49 4.92
CA LEU A 68 -5.23 7.70 5.17
C LEU A 68 -5.51 9.10 5.72
N ALA A 69 -4.69 9.59 6.66
CA ALA A 69 -4.83 10.95 7.19
C ALA A 69 -4.67 12.02 6.08
N THR A 70 -3.72 11.82 5.16
CA THR A 70 -3.51 12.73 4.04
C THR A 70 -4.66 12.66 3.02
N VAL A 71 -5.25 11.49 2.85
CA VAL A 71 -6.44 11.29 2.00
C VAL A 71 -7.65 11.98 2.61
N ASP A 72 -7.83 11.92 3.93
CA ASP A 72 -8.89 12.63 4.65
C ASP A 72 -8.76 14.15 4.53
N GLU A 73 -7.54 14.69 4.50
CA GLU A 73 -7.32 16.11 4.18
C GLU A 73 -7.63 16.42 2.71
N THR A 74 -7.27 15.52 1.80
CA THR A 74 -7.46 15.69 0.36
C THR A 74 -8.94 15.59 -0.03
N ILE A 75 -9.75 14.75 0.64
CA ILE A 75 -11.17 14.57 0.30
C ILE A 75 -11.95 15.89 0.42
N LEU A 76 -11.54 16.78 1.33
CA LEU A 76 -12.17 18.07 1.58
C LEU A 76 -12.08 19.04 0.39
N ILE A 77 -11.06 18.89 -0.46
CA ILE A 77 -10.84 19.72 -1.65
C ILE A 77 -11.32 19.05 -2.94
N LEU A 78 -11.79 17.81 -2.87
CA LEU A 78 -12.29 17.05 -4.02
C LEU A 78 -13.81 17.17 -4.16
N PRO A 79 -14.34 17.00 -5.39
CA PRO A 79 -15.78 17.02 -5.61
C PRO A 79 -16.54 15.97 -4.77
N PRO A 80 -17.70 16.29 -4.18
CA PRO A 80 -18.48 15.34 -3.36
C PRO A 80 -18.88 14.06 -4.10
N SER A 81 -18.97 14.10 -5.43
CA SER A 81 -19.28 12.94 -6.27
C SER A 81 -18.22 11.84 -6.20
N THR A 82 -16.98 12.14 -5.78
CA THR A 82 -15.90 11.16 -5.69
C THR A 82 -15.66 10.67 -4.26
N HIS A 83 -16.28 11.29 -3.25
CA HIS A 83 -16.05 10.98 -1.83
C HIS A 83 -16.35 9.52 -1.50
N ARG A 84 -17.50 8.99 -1.98
CA ARG A 84 -17.90 7.61 -1.74
C ARG A 84 -16.90 6.58 -2.26
N GLU A 85 -16.31 6.83 -3.43
CA GLU A 85 -15.32 5.93 -4.04
C GLU A 85 -14.03 5.91 -3.22
N ILE A 86 -13.57 7.09 -2.78
CA ILE A 86 -12.39 7.24 -1.93
C ILE A 86 -12.62 6.58 -0.57
N GLU A 87 -13.77 6.78 0.07
CA GLU A 87 -14.11 6.14 1.35
C GLU A 87 -14.13 4.60 1.25
N MET A 88 -14.63 4.05 0.14
CA MET A 88 -14.61 2.60 -0.09
C MET A 88 -13.19 2.08 -0.24
N ALA A 89 -12.33 2.80 -0.97
CA ALA A 89 -10.91 2.46 -1.11
C ALA A 89 -10.16 2.54 0.23
N GLN A 90 -10.44 3.55 1.07
CA GLN A 90 -9.88 3.62 2.43
C GLN A 90 -10.32 2.43 3.30
N LYS A 91 -11.58 2.00 3.21
CA LYS A 91 -12.08 0.83 3.95
C LYS A 91 -11.41 -0.46 3.48
N LEU A 92 -11.19 -0.61 2.17
CA LEU A 92 -10.46 -1.74 1.60
C LEU A 92 -9.05 -1.83 2.17
N LEU A 93 -8.29 -0.73 2.15
CA LEU A 93 -6.93 -0.71 2.71
C LEU A 93 -6.86 -1.08 4.20
N ASN A 94 -7.86 -0.65 4.99
CA ASN A 94 -7.95 -1.05 6.40
C ASN A 94 -8.22 -2.55 6.54
N SER A 95 -9.03 -3.13 5.65
CA SER A 95 -9.26 -4.58 5.59
C SER A 95 -7.98 -5.33 5.21
N ASP A 96 -7.22 -4.85 4.22
CA ASP A 96 -5.98 -5.50 3.78
C ASP A 96 -4.91 -5.47 4.88
N LEU A 97 -4.78 -4.35 5.60
CA LEU A 97 -3.89 -4.28 6.76
C LEU A 97 -4.34 -5.22 7.88
N ALA A 98 -5.65 -5.32 8.14
CA ALA A 98 -6.17 -6.23 9.15
C ALA A 98 -5.87 -7.70 8.78
N GLU A 99 -6.00 -8.06 7.51
CA GLU A 99 -5.61 -9.37 7.00
C GLU A 99 -4.11 -9.61 7.17
N LEU A 100 -3.27 -8.66 6.79
CA LEU A 100 -1.81 -8.74 6.99
C LEU A 100 -1.43 -8.99 8.45
N ILE A 101 -2.04 -8.23 9.38
CA ILE A 101 -1.83 -8.40 10.82
C ILE A 101 -2.27 -9.80 11.29
N ASN A 102 -3.39 -10.31 10.76
CA ASN A 102 -3.87 -11.65 11.10
C ASN A 102 -2.87 -12.72 10.61
N LYS A 103 -2.42 -12.66 9.35
CA LYS A 103 -1.42 -13.58 8.81
C LYS A 103 -0.10 -13.52 9.58
N MET A 104 0.30 -12.33 10.02
CA MET A 104 1.47 -12.13 10.88
C MET A 104 1.33 -12.83 12.23
N LYS A 105 0.19 -12.68 12.90
CA LYS A 105 -0.09 -13.35 14.17
C LYS A 105 -0.05 -14.87 14.02
N LEU A 106 -0.61 -15.40 12.94
CA LEU A 106 -0.52 -16.83 12.63
C LEU A 106 0.93 -17.26 12.38
N ALA A 107 1.70 -16.48 11.61
CA ALA A 107 3.12 -16.77 11.39
C ALA A 107 3.93 -16.79 12.69
N GLN A 108 3.59 -15.95 13.68
CA GLN A 108 4.20 -15.97 15.03
C GLN A 108 3.69 -17.12 15.91
N GLN A 109 2.42 -17.51 15.80
CA GLN A 109 1.85 -18.60 16.58
C GLN A 109 2.40 -19.98 16.13
N TYR A 110 2.70 -20.14 14.85
CA TYR A 110 3.08 -21.42 14.24
C TYR A 110 4.58 -21.55 13.93
N VAL A 111 5.42 -20.73 14.56
CA VAL A 111 6.89 -20.63 14.31
C VAL A 111 7.62 -21.96 14.40
N MET A 112 7.18 -22.89 15.25
CA MET A 112 7.86 -24.17 15.46
C MET A 112 7.27 -25.30 14.60
N THR A 113 6.50 -24.97 13.56
CA THR A 113 5.77 -25.93 12.72
C THR A 113 6.06 -25.71 11.24
N SER A 114 5.78 -26.71 10.41
CA SER A 114 5.84 -26.59 8.95
C SER A 114 4.90 -25.50 8.38
N LEU A 115 3.89 -25.07 9.15
CA LEU A 115 2.94 -24.04 8.74
C LEU A 115 3.55 -22.63 8.75
N GLN A 116 4.69 -22.40 9.41
CA GLN A 116 5.32 -21.08 9.46
C GLN A 116 5.61 -20.52 8.05
N GLN A 117 6.16 -21.36 7.17
CA GLN A 117 6.48 -20.96 5.80
C GLN A 117 5.22 -20.60 4.99
N GLU A 118 4.13 -21.32 5.24
CA GLU A 118 2.85 -21.05 4.58
C GLU A 118 2.26 -19.71 5.04
N TYR A 119 2.28 -19.43 6.35
CA TYR A 119 1.81 -18.14 6.85
C TYR A 119 2.71 -16.97 6.41
N LYS A 120 4.03 -17.16 6.28
CA LYS A 120 4.92 -16.16 5.66
C LYS A 120 4.51 -15.85 4.21
N LYS A 121 4.16 -16.86 3.42
CA LYS A 121 3.65 -16.64 2.05
C LYS A 121 2.33 -15.88 2.06
N GLN A 122 1.41 -16.23 2.97
CA GLN A 122 0.14 -15.52 3.09
C GLN A 122 0.33 -14.06 3.54
N MET A 123 1.30 -13.77 4.41
CA MET A 123 1.68 -12.39 4.75
C MET A 123 2.16 -11.63 3.52
N LEU A 124 3.02 -12.24 2.69
CA LEU A 124 3.49 -11.63 1.45
C LEU A 124 2.33 -11.32 0.49
N THR A 125 1.38 -12.25 0.34
CA THR A 125 0.19 -12.03 -0.48
C THR A 125 -0.65 -10.87 0.03
N ALA A 126 -0.93 -10.82 1.34
CA ALA A 126 -1.70 -9.74 1.96
C ALA A 126 -0.98 -8.39 1.86
N ALA A 127 0.33 -8.35 2.07
CA ALA A 127 1.12 -7.13 1.93
C ALA A 127 1.13 -6.63 0.47
N HIS A 128 1.21 -7.55 -0.50
CA HIS A 128 1.14 -7.19 -1.91
C HIS A 128 -0.24 -6.65 -2.29
N ALA A 129 -1.33 -7.28 -1.83
CA ALA A 129 -2.69 -6.76 -2.04
C ALA A 129 -2.79 -5.31 -1.53
N LEU A 130 -2.37 -5.05 -0.29
CA LEU A 130 -2.33 -3.70 0.29
C LEU A 130 -1.57 -2.69 -0.59
N ALA A 131 -0.41 -3.07 -1.14
CA ALA A 131 0.37 -2.19 -2.02
C ALA A 131 -0.32 -1.92 -3.37
N VAL A 132 -1.04 -2.90 -3.91
CA VAL A 132 -1.83 -2.76 -5.14
C VAL A 132 -3.03 -1.85 -4.89
N ASP A 133 -3.77 -2.07 -3.80
CA ASP A 133 -4.94 -1.28 -3.44
C ASP A 133 -4.55 0.16 -3.09
N ALA A 134 -3.36 0.38 -2.53
CA ALA A 134 -2.84 1.73 -2.26
C ALA A 134 -2.56 2.50 -3.56
N LYS A 135 -2.05 1.82 -4.59
CA LYS A 135 -1.88 2.41 -5.93
C LYS A 135 -3.23 2.70 -6.57
N ASN A 136 -4.20 1.78 -6.44
CA ASN A 136 -5.55 2.00 -6.94
C ASN A 136 -6.23 3.21 -6.27
N LEU A 137 -6.03 3.42 -4.96
CA LEU A 137 -6.50 4.62 -4.26
C LEU A 137 -5.89 5.90 -4.86
N LEU A 138 -4.59 5.90 -5.16
CA LEU A 138 -3.94 7.03 -5.83
C LEU A 138 -4.59 7.31 -7.20
N ASP A 139 -4.83 6.27 -7.99
CA ASP A 139 -5.46 6.41 -9.30
C ASP A 139 -6.88 7.01 -9.18
N VAL A 140 -7.68 6.56 -8.20
CA VAL A 140 -9.01 7.12 -7.90
C VAL A 140 -8.92 8.60 -7.53
N ILE A 141 -7.98 8.98 -6.68
CA ILE A 141 -7.76 10.37 -6.27
C ILE A 141 -7.31 11.23 -7.44
N ASP A 142 -6.41 10.72 -8.28
CA ASP A 142 -5.93 11.43 -9.47
C ASP A 142 -7.06 11.66 -10.48
N GLN A 143 -7.92 10.67 -10.69
CA GLN A 143 -9.13 10.84 -11.49
C GLN A 143 -10.08 11.88 -10.88
N ALA A 144 -10.22 11.91 -9.56
CA ALA A 144 -11.03 12.92 -8.87
C ALA A 144 -10.46 14.34 -9.06
N ARG A 145 -9.14 14.50 -8.96
CA ARG A 145 -8.43 15.77 -9.22
C ARG A 145 -8.64 16.24 -10.67
N LEU A 146 -8.53 15.33 -11.64
CA LEU A 146 -8.78 15.64 -13.05
C LEU A 146 -10.23 16.10 -13.31
N LYS A 147 -11.22 15.46 -12.66
CA LYS A 147 -12.62 15.88 -12.74
C LYS A 147 -12.83 17.30 -12.18
N SER A 148 -12.14 17.64 -11.09
CA SER A 148 -12.18 18.99 -10.52
C SER A 148 -11.59 20.04 -11.47
N LEU A 149 -10.48 19.72 -12.15
CA LEU A 149 -9.85 20.62 -13.14
C LEU A 149 -10.71 20.78 -14.40
N GLY A 150 -11.40 19.71 -14.83
CA GLY A 150 -12.32 19.72 -15.98
C GLY A 150 -13.62 20.50 -15.74
N GLN A 151 -14.00 20.75 -14.48
CA GLN A 151 -15.16 21.58 -14.13
C GLN A 151 -14.89 23.10 -14.18
N ALA A 152 -13.64 23.53 -14.34
CA ALA A 152 -13.24 24.94 -14.33
C ALA A 152 -13.44 25.67 -15.68
N ARG A 153 -14.49 25.34 -16.46
CA ARG A 153 -14.95 26.18 -17.58
C ARG A 153 -16.32 26.77 -17.27
N PRO A 154 -16.40 28.04 -16.84
CA PRO A 154 -17.66 28.78 -16.92
C PRO A 154 -17.93 29.17 -18.37
N HIS A 155 -19.21 29.12 -18.73
CA HIS A 155 -19.80 29.66 -19.97
C HIS A 155 -19.57 31.17 -20.10
#